data_AF-A0A926BR33-F1
#
_entry.id   AF-A0A926BR33-F1
#
_cell.length_a   1.000
_cell.length_b   1.000
_cell.length_c   1.000
_cell.angle_alpha   90.00
_cell.angle_beta   90.00
_cell.angle_gamma   90.00
#
_symmetry.space_group_name_H-M   'P 1'
#
loop_
_entity.id
_entity.type
_entity.pdbx_description
1 polymer ?
#
loop_
_entity_poly.entity_id
_entity_poly.type
_entity_poly.pdbx_seq_one_letter_code
_entity_poly.pdbx_strand_id
1 'polypeptide(L)'
;GGTAANLAAIETAASGEPVTFGNAHGHRLTREQIASRTAYLASLSLSERRAVPGLEPDRADVIVAGAIILSGIMTRLCADSILVSLRGLRYGLLYELLQASEQ
;
A
#
# COMPACT_ATOMS: atom_id res chain seq x y z
N GLY A 1 0.08 0.94 -6.27
CA GLY A 1 -1.19 1.71 -6.18
C GLY A 1 -1.40 2.24 -4.78
N GLY A 2 -2.24 3.26 -4.58
CA GLY A 2 -2.34 4.01 -3.31
C GLY A 2 -2.60 3.17 -2.06
N THR A 3 -3.50 2.18 -2.14
CA THR A 3 -3.78 1.26 -1.02
C THR A 3 -2.55 0.46 -0.59
N ALA A 4 -1.91 -0.23 -1.54
CA ALA A 4 -0.72 -1.04 -1.25
C ALA A 4 0.46 -0.18 -0.74
N ALA A 5 0.61 1.05 -1.26
CA ALA A 5 1.61 2.00 -0.78
C ALA A 5 1.37 2.42 0.68
N ASN A 6 0.12 2.74 1.04
CA ASN A 6 -0.23 3.10 2.41
C ASN A 6 -0.08 1.91 3.37
N LEU A 7 -0.47 0.70 2.96
CA LEU A 7 -0.27 -0.50 3.78
C LEU A 7 1.21 -0.79 4.02
N ALA A 8 2.08 -0.60 3.02
CA ALA A 8 3.53 -0.70 3.21
C ALA A 8 4.05 0.37 4.17
N ALA A 9 3.64 1.62 4.00
CA ALA A 9 4.03 2.72 4.89
C ALA A 9 3.59 2.49 6.34
N ILE A 10 2.38 2.00 6.57
CA ILE A 10 1.89 1.62 7.92
C ILE A 10 2.77 0.51 8.50
N GLU A 11 3.11 -0.51 7.71
CA GLU A 11 3.95 -1.62 8.18
C GLU A 11 5.37 -1.17 8.53
N THR A 12 5.98 -0.32 7.70
CA THR A 12 7.26 0.31 7.98
C THR A 12 7.22 1.19 9.23
N ALA A 13 6.16 1.99 9.41
CA ALA A 13 6.02 2.80 10.62
C ALA A 13 5.86 1.93 11.87
N ALA A 14 5.14 0.80 11.75
CA ALA A 14 4.94 -0.15 12.84
C ALA A 14 6.23 -0.88 13.26
N SER A 15 7.23 -1.02 12.38
CA SER A 15 8.56 -1.54 12.73
C SER A 15 9.46 -0.51 13.42
N GLY A 16 8.99 0.74 13.56
CA GLY A 16 9.77 1.84 14.13
C GLY A 16 10.74 2.48 13.12
N GLU A 17 10.68 2.08 11.86
CA GLU A 17 11.48 2.68 10.80
C GLU A 17 10.84 3.94 10.22
N PRO A 18 11.64 4.94 9.79
CA PRO A 18 11.10 6.12 9.13
C PRO A 18 10.51 5.73 7.76
N VAL A 19 9.27 6.16 7.46
CA VAL A 19 8.66 5.89 6.15
C VAL A 19 9.37 6.72 5.07
N THR A 20 9.98 6.05 4.10
CA THR A 20 10.68 6.66 2.96
C THR A 20 10.21 6.02 1.65
N PHE A 21 10.58 6.60 0.51
CA PHE A 21 10.32 5.93 -0.78
C PHE A 21 11.04 4.58 -0.87
N GLY A 22 12.26 4.48 -0.31
CA GLY A 22 13.14 3.32 -0.45
C GLY A 22 12.63 2.08 0.28
N ASN A 23 12.05 2.23 1.47
CA ASN A 23 11.50 1.09 2.21
C ASN A 23 10.05 0.77 1.84
N ALA A 24 9.26 1.75 1.37
CA ALA A 24 7.90 1.49 0.89
C ALA A 24 7.88 0.89 -0.53
N HIS A 25 8.81 1.28 -1.41
CA HIS A 25 9.00 0.64 -2.72
C HIS A 25 9.73 -0.69 -2.57
N GLY A 26 9.21 -1.77 -3.16
CA GLY A 26 9.75 -3.11 -2.98
C GLY A 26 9.41 -3.73 -1.62
N HIS A 27 8.58 -3.09 -0.80
CA HIS A 27 8.13 -3.69 0.45
C HIS A 27 7.33 -4.96 0.18
N ARG A 28 7.66 -6.05 0.87
CA ARG A 28 6.90 -7.29 0.81
C ARG A 28 5.81 -7.26 1.87
N LEU A 29 4.56 -7.44 1.46
CA LEU A 29 3.42 -7.57 2.37
C LEU A 29 2.85 -8.97 2.27
N THR A 30 2.76 -9.67 3.40
CA THR A 30 2.10 -10.97 3.48
C THR A 30 0.58 -10.82 3.59
N ARG A 31 -0.14 -11.86 3.21
CA ARG A 31 -1.60 -11.93 3.38
C ARG A 31 -2.01 -11.75 4.84
N GLU A 32 -1.23 -12.30 5.76
CA GLU A 32 -1.45 -12.19 7.21
C GLU A 32 -1.25 -10.76 7.71
N GLN A 33 -0.19 -10.07 7.28
CA GLN A 33 0.03 -8.66 7.60
C GLN A 33 -1.13 -7.80 7.10
N ILE A 34 -1.56 -8.00 5.85
CA ILE A 34 -2.67 -7.23 5.28
C ILE A 34 -3.98 -7.51 6.05
N ALA A 35 -4.27 -8.78 6.40
CA ALA A 35 -5.45 -9.13 7.18
C ALA A 35 -5.43 -8.50 8.57
N SER A 36 -4.30 -8.59 9.28
CA SER A 36 -4.10 -7.99 10.60
C SER A 36 -4.26 -6.47 10.57
N ARG A 37 -3.65 -5.79 9.60
CA ARG A 37 -3.80 -4.34 9.42
C ARG A 37 -5.21 -3.95 9.03
N THR A 38 -5.89 -4.75 8.20
CA THR A 38 -7.29 -4.50 7.84
C THR A 38 -8.19 -4.55 9.07
N ALA A 39 -8.04 -5.58 9.92
CA ALA A 39 -8.80 -5.71 11.16
C ALA A 39 -8.53 -4.54 12.12
N TYR A 40 -7.27 -4.18 12.31
CA TYR A 40 -6.87 -3.02 13.13
C TYR A 40 -7.48 -1.72 12.61
N LEU A 41 -7.33 -1.41 11.32
CA LEU A 41 -7.87 -0.18 10.74
C LEU A 41 -9.40 -0.13 10.81
N ALA A 42 -10.08 -1.28 10.69
CA ALA A 42 -11.53 -1.39 10.78
C ALA A 42 -12.06 -1.18 12.20
N SER A 43 -11.26 -1.46 13.24
CA SER A 43 -11.66 -1.23 14.63
C SER A 43 -11.53 0.24 15.08
N LEU A 44 -10.82 1.07 14.30
CA LEU A 44 -10.64 2.49 14.58
C LEU A 44 -11.78 3.33 14.01
N SER A 45 -12.17 4.38 14.74
CA SER A 45 -12.96 5.49 14.20
C SER A 45 -12.19 6.21 13.08
N LEU A 46 -12.91 6.99 12.25
CA LEU A 46 -12.26 7.76 11.18
C LEU A 46 -11.20 8.74 11.71
N SER A 47 -11.47 9.39 12.85
CA SER A 47 -10.53 10.33 13.49
C SER A 47 -9.26 9.63 13.98
N GLU A 48 -9.39 8.46 14.62
CA GLU A 48 -8.23 7.68 15.05
C GLU A 48 -7.45 7.14 13.86
N ARG A 49 -8.15 6.70 12.83
CA ARG A 49 -7.52 6.17 11.62
C ARG A 49 -6.70 7.24 10.89
N ARG A 50 -7.16 8.49 10.86
CA ARG A 50 -6.39 9.64 10.33
C ARG A 50 -5.07 9.88 11.06
N ALA A 51 -4.96 9.43 12.31
CA ALA A 51 -3.75 9.57 13.11
C ALA A 51 -2.81 8.36 13.03
N VAL A 52 -3.14 7.32 12.26
CA VAL A 52 -2.31 6.13 12.12
C VAL A 52 -1.00 6.48 11.39
N PRO A 53 0.18 6.22 11.99
CA PRO A 53 1.46 6.47 11.33
C PRO A 53 1.58 5.74 9.99
N GLY A 54 2.06 6.45 8.96
CA GLY A 54 2.21 5.92 7.60
C GLY A 54 0.93 5.92 6.75
N LEU A 55 -0.25 6.20 7.34
CA LEU A 55 -1.48 6.39 6.58
C LEU A 55 -1.66 7.85 6.19
N GLU A 56 -1.81 8.10 4.89
CA GLU A 56 -2.21 9.39 4.36
C GLU A 56 -3.63 9.75 4.88
N PRO A 57 -3.83 10.89 5.58
CA PRO A 57 -5.09 11.19 6.26
C PRO A 57 -6.32 11.20 5.33
N ASP A 58 -6.15 11.65 4.10
CA ASP A 58 -7.20 11.71 3.06
C ASP A 58 -7.59 10.32 2.53
N ARG A 59 -6.84 9.28 2.88
CA ARG A 59 -7.13 7.88 2.52
C ARG A 59 -7.81 7.11 3.65
N ALA A 60 -7.95 7.71 4.83
CA ALA A 60 -8.45 7.01 6.01
C ALA A 60 -9.88 6.47 5.83
N ASP A 61 -10.77 7.20 5.15
CA ASP A 61 -12.13 6.74 4.89
C ASP A 61 -12.20 5.50 3.98
N VAL A 62 -11.31 5.39 2.99
CA VAL A 62 -11.34 4.34 1.96
C VAL A 62 -10.35 3.19 2.18
N ILE A 63 -9.35 3.34 3.06
CA ILE A 63 -8.24 2.37 3.17
C ILE A 63 -8.71 0.96 3.53
N VAL A 64 -9.73 0.83 4.39
CA VAL A 64 -10.27 -0.48 4.81
C VAL A 64 -10.88 -1.22 3.62
N ALA A 65 -11.72 -0.54 2.83
CA ALA A 65 -12.31 -1.13 1.63
C ALA A 65 -11.23 -1.54 0.63
N GLY A 66 -10.21 -0.70 0.43
CA GLY A 66 -9.07 -1.02 -0.41
C GLY A 66 -8.31 -2.26 0.05
N ALA A 67 -8.07 -2.39 1.36
CA ALA A 67 -7.34 -3.52 1.93
C ALA A 67 -8.13 -4.84 1.84
N ILE A 68 -9.46 -4.78 1.98
CA ILE A 68 -10.37 -5.92 1.74
C ILE A 68 -10.30 -6.36 0.28
N ILE A 69 -10.40 -5.43 -0.68
CA ILE A 69 -10.28 -5.74 -2.11
C ILE A 69 -8.94 -6.40 -2.40
N LEU A 70 -7.84 -5.85 -1.88
CA LEU A 70 -6.50 -6.42 -2.05
C LEU A 70 -6.41 -7.84 -1.49
N SER A 71 -6.95 -8.07 -0.30
CA SER A 71 -7.02 -9.40 0.35
C SER A 71 -7.84 -10.39 -0.48
N GLY A 72 -8.95 -9.95 -1.05
CA GLY A 72 -9.78 -10.75 -1.96
C GLY A 72 -9.04 -11.15 -3.24
N ILE A 73 -8.29 -10.21 -3.84
CA ILE A 73 -7.44 -10.47 -5.00
C ILE A 73 -6.36 -11.51 -4.65
N MET A 74 -5.65 -11.32 -3.53
CA MET A 74 -4.63 -12.27 -3.08
C MET A 74 -5.20 -13.67 -2.85
N THR A 75 -6.37 -13.76 -2.24
CA THR A 75 -7.09 -15.02 -2.02
C THR A 75 -7.44 -15.69 -3.34
N ARG A 76 -7.96 -14.93 -4.31
CA ARG A 76 -8.35 -15.46 -5.62
C ARG A 76 -7.15 -15.95 -6.45
N LEU A 77 -5.99 -15.33 -6.25
CA LEU A 77 -4.74 -15.68 -6.92
C LEU A 77 -3.89 -16.70 -6.15
N CYS A 78 -4.37 -17.20 -5.00
CA CYS A 78 -3.59 -18.07 -4.09
C CYS A 78 -2.21 -17.49 -3.74
N ALA A 79 -2.13 -16.16 -3.59
CA ALA A 79 -0.89 -15.46 -3.30
C ALA A 79 -0.70 -15.23 -1.81
N ASP A 80 0.41 -15.70 -1.25
CA ASP A 80 0.73 -15.50 0.17
C ASP A 80 1.41 -14.15 0.46
N SER A 81 1.99 -13.51 -0.56
CA SER A 81 2.55 -12.16 -0.43
C SER A 81 2.50 -11.38 -1.74
N ILE A 82 2.64 -10.06 -1.63
CA ILE A 82 2.79 -9.12 -2.74
C ILE A 82 4.04 -8.27 -2.57
N LEU A 83 4.57 -7.76 -3.67
CA LEU A 83 5.62 -6.75 -3.68
C LEU A 83 5.00 -5.40 -4.03
N VAL A 84 5.23 -4.38 -3.21
CA VAL A 84 4.65 -3.04 -3.41
C VAL A 84 5.49 -2.24 -4.41
N SER A 85 4.89 -1.83 -5.52
CA SER A 85 5.48 -0.85 -6.43
C SER A 85 4.83 0.53 -6.26
N LEU A 86 5.67 1.51 -5.94
CA LEU A 86 5.33 2.94 -6.02
C LEU A 86 5.38 3.50 -7.45
N ARG A 87 5.92 2.72 -8.40
CA ARG A 87 5.98 3.09 -9.82
C ARG A 87 4.73 2.58 -10.54
N GLY A 88 3.71 3.43 -10.59
CA GLY A 88 2.44 3.15 -11.28
C GLY A 88 2.37 3.75 -12.69
N LEU A 89 1.14 4.02 -13.14
CA LEU A 89 0.84 4.51 -14.50
C LEU A 89 1.69 5.70 -14.97
N ARG A 90 1.93 6.68 -14.10
CA ARG A 90 2.75 7.85 -14.42
C ARG A 90 4.19 7.49 -14.81
N TYR A 91 4.77 6.49 -14.15
CA TYR A 91 6.09 5.99 -14.52
C TYR A 91 6.03 5.19 -15.82
N GLY A 92 4.97 4.42 -16.04
CA GLY A 92 4.73 3.73 -17.32
C GLY A 92 4.73 4.71 -18.50
N LEU A 93 3.95 5.80 -18.39
CA LEU A 93 3.91 6.85 -19.41
C LEU A 93 5.27 7.52 -19.62
N LEU A 94 6.02 7.80 -18.54
CA LEU A 94 7.37 8.34 -18.65
C LEU A 94 8.31 7.39 -19.41
N TYR A 95 8.25 6.08 -19.14
CA TYR A 95 9.06 5.09 -19.86
C TYR A 95 8.71 5.03 -21.34
N GLU A 96 7.42 5.09 -21.69
CA GLU A 96 6.96 5.14 -23.08
C GLU A 96 7.48 6.39 -23.81
N LEU A 97 7.39 7.56 -23.18
CA LEU A 97 7.87 8.82 -23.76
C LEU A 97 9.39 8.82 -23.99
N LEU A 98 10.16 8.25 -23.06
CA LEU A 98 11.61 8.13 -23.20
C LEU A 98 11.99 7.19 -24.36
N GLN A 99 11.33 6.04 -24.47
CA GLN A 99 11.57 5.11 -25.58
C GLN A 99 11.22 5.71 -26.94
N ALA A 100 10.17 6.52 -27.02
CA ALA A 100 9.79 7.22 -28.24
C ALA A 100 10.77 8.35 -28.61
N SER A 101 11.50 8.92 -27.65
CA SER A 101 12.50 9.96 -27.90
C SER A 101 13.89 9.43 -28.31
N GLU A 102 14.11 8.13 -28.14
CA GLU A 102 15.34 7.43 -28.58
C GLU A 102 15.25 6.89 -30.02
N GLN A 103 14.10 7.08 -30.69
CA GLN A 103 13.83 6.72 -32.09
C GLN A 103 13.82 7.96 -32.98
#